data_AF-A0A2V8PVM9-F1
#
_entry.id   AF-A0A2V8PVM9-F1
#
_cell.length_a   1.000
_cell.length_b   1.000
_cell.length_c   1.000
_cell.angle_alpha   90.00
_cell.angle_beta   90.00
_cell.angle_gamma   90.00
#
_symmetry.space_group_name_H-M   'P 1'
#
loop_
_entity.id
_entity.type
_entity.pdbx_description
1 polymer ?
#
loop_
_entity_poly.entity_id
_entity_poly.type
_entity_poly.pdbx_seq_one_letter_code
_entity_poly.pdbx_strand_id
1 'polypeptide(L)'
;MPYLDFAFDIGSSNPSTKDFVDSFKTKFHTDPQNFSVITYDGAKLVFRTIENSKSIDAAKLVDALNGTRDYAGVFGPVSVTDRNVNFTFHFKQWH
;
A
#
# COMPACT_ATOMS: atom_id res chain seq x y z
N MET A 1 17.33 -16.05 12.39
CA MET A 1 15.98 -16.61 12.64
C MET A 1 15.02 -15.98 11.65
N PRO A 2 14.21 -16.75 10.90
CA PRO A 2 13.20 -16.17 10.05
C PRO A 2 12.07 -15.55 10.89
N TYR A 3 11.43 -14.50 10.40
CA TYR A 3 10.24 -13.90 10.99
C TYR A 3 9.24 -13.53 9.90
N LEU A 4 7.97 -13.46 10.29
CA LEU A 4 6.89 -13.05 9.39
C LEU A 4 6.75 -11.53 9.46
N ASP A 5 6.75 -10.87 8.30
CA ASP A 5 6.52 -9.44 8.19
C ASP A 5 5.84 -9.13 6.85
N PHE A 6 5.38 -7.91 6.66
CA PHE A 6 4.78 -7.48 5.40
C PHE A 6 5.81 -7.44 4.26
N ALA A 7 5.31 -7.48 3.02
CA ALA A 7 6.15 -7.46 1.82
C ALA A 7 7.00 -6.20 1.65
N PHE A 8 6.61 -5.06 2.26
CA PHE A 8 7.36 -3.82 2.23
C PHE A 8 8.78 -3.98 2.78
N ASP A 9 9.75 -3.39 2.09
CA ASP A 9 11.16 -3.37 2.51
C ASP A 9 11.78 -2.00 2.20
N ILE A 10 12.47 -1.42 3.19
CA ILE A 10 13.12 -0.10 3.05
C ILE A 10 14.28 -0.15 2.04
N GLY A 11 14.93 -1.30 1.91
CA GLY A 11 15.99 -1.58 0.94
C GLY A 11 15.48 -2.14 -0.40
N SER A 12 14.17 -2.12 -0.65
CA SER A 12 13.59 -2.57 -1.92
C SER A 12 14.20 -1.84 -3.12
N SER A 13 14.50 -2.58 -4.20
CA SER A 13 14.93 -2.04 -5.48
C SER A 13 13.77 -1.56 -6.36
N ASN A 14 12.52 -1.72 -5.91
CA ASN A 14 11.36 -1.21 -6.64
C ASN A 14 11.39 0.33 -6.65
N PRO A 15 11.34 0.98 -7.83
CA PRO A 15 11.42 2.44 -7.93
C PRO A 15 10.36 3.17 -7.10
N SER A 16 9.10 2.73 -7.13
CA SER A 16 8.01 3.36 -6.37
C SER A 16 8.24 3.25 -4.86
N THR A 17 8.83 2.15 -4.40
CA THR A 17 9.16 1.95 -2.98
C THR A 17 10.31 2.87 -2.57
N LYS A 18 11.36 2.94 -3.39
CA LYS A 18 12.50 3.82 -3.16
C LYS A 18 12.09 5.29 -3.11
N ASP A 19 11.29 5.76 -4.07
CA ASP A 19 10.83 7.14 -4.15
C ASP A 19 9.99 7.53 -2.92
N PHE A 20 9.13 6.61 -2.45
CA PHE A 20 8.37 6.81 -1.21
C PHE A 20 9.28 6.91 0.01
N VAL A 21 10.24 5.98 0.17
CA VAL A 21 11.19 5.98 1.29
C VAL A 21 11.99 7.27 1.32
N ASP A 22 12.54 7.69 0.18
CA ASP A 22 13.36 8.91 0.09
C ASP A 22 12.53 10.16 0.41
N SER A 23 11.29 10.24 -0.11
CA SER A 23 10.36 11.34 0.19
C SER A 23 9.93 11.36 1.66
N PHE A 24 9.69 10.19 2.25
CA PHE A 24 9.30 10.05 3.65
C PHE A 24 10.42 10.48 4.59
N LYS A 25 11.65 10.02 4.36
CA LYS A 25 12.84 10.43 5.15
C LYS A 25 13.10 11.93 5.02
N THR A 26 12.94 12.49 3.82
CA THR A 26 13.11 13.93 3.59
C THR A 26 12.10 14.75 4.40
N LYS A 27 10.84 14.31 4.47
CA LYS A 27 9.76 15.05 5.11
C LYS A 27 9.70 14.85 6.63
N PHE A 28 9.97 13.64 7.11
CA PHE A 28 9.74 13.26 8.50
C PHE A 28 11.03 12.93 9.26
N HIS A 29 12.19 12.95 8.59
CA HIS A 29 13.50 12.68 9.18
C HIS A 29 13.59 11.33 9.91
N THR A 30 12.80 10.35 9.47
CA THR A 30 12.76 9.00 10.03
C THR A 30 12.38 8.00 8.94
N ASP A 31 12.63 6.72 9.20
CA ASP A 31 12.31 5.65 8.28
C ASP A 31 10.81 5.33 8.32
N PRO A 32 10.15 5.13 7.16
CA PRO A 32 8.77 4.70 7.14
C PRO A 32 8.62 3.34 7.79
N GLN A 33 7.59 3.21 8.62
CA GLN A 33 7.17 1.94 9.20
C GLN A 33 6.03 1.34 8.38
N ASN A 34 5.79 0.05 8.55
CA ASN A 34 4.79 -0.70 7.78
C ASN A 34 3.42 0.01 7.71
N PHE A 35 2.90 0.53 8.84
CA PHE A 35 1.63 1.26 8.85
C PHE A 35 1.65 2.57 8.05
N SER A 36 2.78 3.28 8.01
CA SER A 36 2.91 4.50 7.18
C SER A 36 2.73 4.18 5.70
N VAL A 37 3.27 3.05 5.25
CA VAL A 37 3.18 2.58 3.87
C VAL A 37 1.76 2.11 3.54
N ILE A 38 1.17 1.28 4.41
CA ILE A 38 -0.21 0.78 4.24
C ILE A 38 -1.21 1.93 4.16
N THR A 39 -1.10 2.93 5.05
CA THR A 39 -1.99 4.08 5.04
C THR A 39 -1.81 4.93 3.77
N TYR A 40 -0.57 5.10 3.30
CA TYR A 40 -0.29 5.83 2.06
C TYR A 40 -0.93 5.17 0.84
N ASP A 41 -0.75 3.86 0.69
CA ASP A 41 -1.35 3.10 -0.42
C ASP A 41 -2.87 3.05 -0.32
N GLY A 42 -3.43 2.87 0.88
CA GLY A 42 -4.87 2.91 1.11
C GLY A 42 -5.48 4.25 0.70
N ALA A 43 -4.85 5.37 1.07
CA ALA A 43 -5.30 6.69 0.68
C ALA A 43 -5.21 6.90 -0.85
N LYS A 44 -4.10 6.52 -1.47
CA LYS A 44 -3.94 6.60 -2.94
C LYS A 44 -4.97 5.76 -3.68
N LEU A 45 -5.29 4.56 -3.17
CA LEU A 45 -6.30 3.70 -3.76
C LEU A 45 -7.68 4.36 -3.70
N VAL A 46 -8.06 4.94 -2.56
CA VAL A 46 -9.33 5.68 -2.42
C VAL A 46 -9.37 6.88 -3.38
N PHE A 47 -8.30 7.68 -3.46
CA PHE A 47 -8.25 8.82 -4.39
C PHE A 47 -8.36 8.39 -5.84
N ARG A 48 -7.65 7.33 -6.25
CA ARG A 48 -7.76 6.77 -7.60
C ARG A 48 -9.19 6.32 -7.91
N THR A 49 -9.87 5.70 -6.96
CA THR A 49 -11.27 5.28 -7.13
C THR A 49 -12.20 6.48 -7.27
N ILE A 50 -11.99 7.56 -6.51
CA ILE A 50 -12.74 8.82 -6.66
C ILE A 50 -12.50 9.42 -8.05
N GLU A 51 -11.24 9.49 -8.49
CA GLU A 51 -10.85 10.04 -9.78
C GLU A 51 -11.46 9.26 -10.96
N ASN A 52 -11.54 7.94 -10.85
CA ASN A 52 -12.11 7.06 -11.87
C ASN A 52 -13.63 7.06 -11.88
N SER A 53 -14.26 6.97 -10.69
CA SER A 53 -15.72 6.89 -10.55
C SER A 53 -16.41 8.25 -10.66
N LYS A 54 -15.66 9.36 -10.57
CA LYS A 54 -16.16 10.73 -10.51
C LYS A 54 -17.23 10.91 -9.42
N SER A 55 -17.08 10.20 -8.31
CA SER A 55 -18.05 10.14 -7.23
C SER A 55 -17.34 10.17 -5.88
N ILE A 56 -17.98 10.81 -4.90
CA ILE A 56 -17.59 10.76 -3.47
C ILE A 56 -18.65 10.04 -2.61
N ASP A 57 -19.68 9.47 -3.24
CA ASP A 57 -20.66 8.65 -2.55
C ASP A 57 -20.01 7.39 -1.96
N ALA A 58 -20.19 7.18 -0.66
CA ALA A 58 -19.49 6.12 0.07
C ALA A 58 -19.86 4.72 -0.42
N ALA A 59 -21.13 4.46 -0.75
CA ALA A 59 -21.57 3.16 -1.23
C ALA A 59 -20.95 2.87 -2.61
N LYS A 60 -21.01 3.84 -3.53
CA LYS A 60 -20.39 3.71 -4.86
C LYS A 60 -18.88 3.50 -4.79
N LEU A 61 -18.20 4.16 -3.86
CA LEU A 61 -16.76 3.99 -3.68
C LEU A 61 -16.42 2.59 -3.14
N VAL A 62 -17.18 2.09 -2.15
CA VAL A 62 -17.00 0.73 -1.63
C VAL A 62 -17.21 -0.31 -2.74
N ASP A 63 -18.25 -0.15 -3.54
CA ASP A 63 -18.53 -1.07 -4.65
C ASP A 63 -17.43 -1.03 -5.71
N ALA A 64 -16.94 0.16 -6.06
CA ALA A 64 -15.84 0.31 -7.00
C ALA A 64 -14.52 -0.23 -6.47
N LEU A 65 -14.25 -0.08 -5.17
CA LEU A 65 -13.08 -0.64 -4.50
C LEU A 65 -13.12 -2.17 -4.49
N ASN A 66 -14.29 -2.77 -4.32
CA ASN A 66 -14.46 -4.23 -4.22
C ASN A 66 -14.06 -5.02 -5.48
N GLY A 67 -13.79 -4.33 -6.60
CA GLY A 67 -13.23 -4.90 -7.82
C GLY A 67 -11.72 -4.67 -8.00
N THR A 68 -11.04 -4.08 -7.01
CA THR A 68 -9.60 -3.77 -7.11
C THR A 68 -8.79 -5.05 -7.12
N ARG A 69 -8.03 -5.25 -8.20
CA ARG A 69 -7.09 -6.35 -8.37
C ARG A 69 -5.70 -5.81 -8.63
N ASP A 70 -4.71 -6.45 -8.02
CA ASP A 70 -3.28 -6.23 -8.29
C ASP A 70 -2.86 -4.75 -8.24
N TYR A 71 -3.40 -3.98 -7.28
CA TYR A 71 -2.96 -2.62 -7.05
C TYR A 71 -1.48 -2.64 -6.61
N ALA A 72 -0.59 -2.22 -7.52
CA ALA A 72 0.84 -2.13 -7.27
C ALA A 72 1.15 -0.89 -6.40
N GLY A 73 0.90 -1.03 -5.10
CA GLY A 73 1.26 -0.04 -4.08
C GLY A 73 2.73 -0.12 -3.69
N VAL A 74 3.18 0.88 -2.91
CA VAL A 74 4.51 0.93 -2.29
C VAL A 74 4.72 -0.25 -1.32
N PHE A 75 3.64 -0.67 -0.65
CA PHE A 75 3.55 -1.80 0.26
C PHE A 75 3.67 -3.16 -0.44
N GLY A 76 3.41 -3.20 -1.74
CA GLY A 76 3.27 -4.41 -2.54
C GLY A 76 1.88 -4.53 -3.18
N PRO A 77 1.63 -5.64 -3.90
CA PRO A 77 0.34 -5.88 -4.55
C PRO A 77 -0.79 -6.02 -3.51
N VAL A 78 -1.83 -5.20 -3.67
CA VAL A 78 -3.04 -5.23 -2.84
C VAL A 78 -4.24 -5.54 -3.73
N SER A 79 -5.11 -6.42 -3.24
CA SER A 79 -6.41 -6.69 -3.87
C SER A 79 -7.53 -6.51 -2.86
N VAL A 80 -8.69 -6.05 -3.31
CA VAL A 80 -9.86 -5.89 -2.44
C VAL A 80 -10.97 -6.79 -2.94
N THR A 81 -11.45 -7.69 -2.09
CA THR A 81 -12.53 -8.64 -2.41
C THR A 81 -13.41 -8.87 -1.20
N ASP A 82 -14.73 -8.85 -1.40
CA ASP A 82 -15.71 -8.97 -0.31
C ASP A 82 -15.46 -8.00 0.85
N ARG A 83 -15.10 -6.75 0.53
CA ARG A 83 -14.69 -5.70 1.48
C ARG A 83 -13.45 -6.03 2.32
N ASN A 84 -12.75 -7.12 2.02
CA ASN A 84 -11.47 -7.47 2.64
C ASN A 84 -10.31 -6.93 1.81
N VAL A 85 -9.32 -6.35 2.48
CA VAL A 85 -8.05 -5.97 1.87
C VAL A 85 -7.10 -7.16 1.98
N ASN A 86 -6.73 -7.72 0.85
CA ASN A 86 -5.82 -8.87 0.75
C ASN A 86 -4.43 -8.37 0.37
N PHE A 87 -3.43 -8.83 1.12
CA PHE A 87 -2.03 -8.49 0.92
C PHE A 87 -1.13 -9.64 1.35
N THR A 88 0.13 -9.58 0.91
CA THR A 88 1.09 -10.67 1.09
C THR A 88 2.02 -10.41 2.27
N PHE A 89 2.20 -11.43 3.13
CA PHE A 89 3.29 -11.49 4.09
C PHE A 89 4.48 -12.26 3.52
N HIS A 90 5.69 -11.81 3.83
CA HIS A 90 6.93 -12.49 3.46
C HIS A 90 7.63 -13.02 4.72
N PHE A 91 8.23 -14.20 4.59
CA PHE A 91 9.23 -14.65 5.56
C PHE A 91 10.53 -13.91 5.30
N LYS A 92 10.93 -13.06 6.25
CA LYS A 92 12.17 -12.30 6.20
C LYS A 92 13.22 -12.92 7.11
N GLN A 93 14.47 -12.59 6.84
CA GLN A 93 15.60 -12.91 7.71
C GLN A 93 16.16 -11.62 8.31
N TRP A 94 16.58 -11.68 9.57
CA TRP A 94 17.32 -10.58 10.18
C TRP A 94 18.57 -10.29 9.36
N HIS A 95 18.82 -9.00 9.15
CA HIS A 95 20.00 -8.49 8.45
C HIS A 95 21.13 -8.26 9.43
#